data_AF-A0A6D0F3F5-F1
#
_entry.id   AF-A0A6D0F3F5-F1
#
_cell.length_a   1.000
_cell.length_b   1.000
_cell.length_c   1.000
_cell.angle_alpha   90.00
_cell.angle_beta   90.00
_cell.angle_gamma   90.00
#
_symmetry.space_group_name_H-M   'P 1'
#
loop_
_entity.id
_entity.type
_entity.pdbx_description
1 polymer ?
#
loop_
_entity_poly.entity_id
_entity_poly.type
_entity_poly.pdbx_seq_one_letter_code
_entity_poly.pdbx_strand_id
1 'polypeptide(L)' 'MKHLHRFFSSDASGGIILIIAAILAMMMANSGATSGWYHDFLETPVQLRVGSLEINKNMLLWINDALMAVFF' A
#
# COMPACT_ATOMS: atom_id res chain seq x y z
N MET A 1 16.54 22.42 -11.59
CA MET A 1 15.61 22.51 -10.43
C MET A 1 14.23 23.12 -10.72
N LYS A 2 13.97 23.80 -11.86
CA LYS A 2 12.62 24.33 -12.19
C LYS A 2 11.65 23.29 -12.80
N HIS A 3 12.15 22.24 -13.43
CA HIS A 3 11.30 21.23 -14.10
C HIS A 3 10.56 20.31 -13.13
N LEU A 4 11.14 20.01 -11.96
CA LEU A 4 10.55 19.13 -10.96
C LEU A 4 9.27 19.75 -10.36
N HIS A 5 9.28 21.06 -10.11
CA HIS A 5 8.15 21.78 -9.53
C HIS A 5 6.93 21.83 -10.46
N ARG A 6 7.16 21.91 -11.79
CA ARG A 6 6.10 21.93 -12.80
C ARG A 6 5.52 20.54 -13.06
N PHE A 7 6.33 19.49 -12.87
CA PHE A 7 5.86 18.11 -12.89
C PHE A 7 4.87 17.86 -11.75
N PHE A 8 5.24 18.19 -10.50
CA PHE A 8 4.33 18.11 -9.34
C PHE A 8 3.07 19.01 -9.45
N SER A 9 3.03 19.97 -10.40
CA SER A 9 1.87 20.85 -10.64
C SER A 9 0.86 20.29 -11.65
N SER A 10 1.06 19.08 -12.18
CA SER A 10 0.17 18.48 -13.17
C SER A 10 -0.49 17.23 -12.60
N ASP A 11 -1.81 17.10 -12.77
CA ASP A 11 -2.60 15.92 -12.42
C ASP A 11 -1.99 14.60 -12.91
N ALA A 12 -1.18 14.66 -13.98
CA ALA A 12 -0.43 13.53 -14.53
C ALA A 12 0.62 12.94 -13.57
N SER A 13 1.19 13.73 -12.64
CA SER A 13 2.24 13.24 -11.73
C SER A 13 1.73 12.22 -10.73
N GLY A 14 0.46 12.33 -10.30
CA GLY A 14 -0.17 11.32 -9.45
C GLY A 14 -0.24 9.97 -10.17
N GLY A 15 -0.63 9.96 -11.45
CA GLY A 15 -0.68 8.74 -12.26
C GLY A 15 0.70 8.10 -12.48
N ILE A 16 1.75 8.91 -12.65
CA ILE A 16 3.12 8.40 -12.82
C ILE A 16 3.63 7.77 -11.52
N ILE A 17 3.36 8.37 -10.36
CA ILE A 17 3.73 7.77 -9.08
C ILE A 17 2.96 6.46 -8.87
N LEU A 18 1.67 6.43 -9.22
CA LEU A 18 0.84 5.23 -9.10
C LEU A 18 1.37 4.06 -9.94
N ILE A 19 1.75 4.31 -11.21
CA ILE A 19 2.29 3.24 -12.06
C ILE A 19 3.65 2.73 -11.55
N ILE A 20 4.50 3.62 -11.03
CA ILE A 20 5.77 3.23 -10.41
C ILE A 20 5.51 2.34 -9.18
N ALA A 21 4.56 2.71 -8.33
CA ALA A 21 4.17 1.90 -7.18
C ALA A 21 3.65 0.52 -7.59
N ALA A 22 2.82 0.43 -8.63
CA ALA A 22 2.32 -0.83 -9.15
C ALA A 22 3.44 -1.73 -9.72
N ILE A 23 4.38 -1.16 -10.47
CA ILE A 23 5.54 -1.90 -10.98
C ILE A 23 6.40 -2.43 -9.83
N LEU A 24 6.67 -1.59 -8.82
CA LEU A 24 7.42 -2.02 -7.64
C LEU A 24 6.69 -3.14 -6.87
N ALA A 25 5.38 -3.05 -6.70
CA ALA A 25 4.59 -4.10 -6.08
C ALA A 25 4.70 -5.43 -6.84
N MET A 26 4.60 -5.39 -8.17
CA MET A 26 4.80 -6.57 -9.03
C MET A 26 6.21 -7.15 -8.89
N MET A 27 7.25 -6.31 -8.86
CA MET A 27 8.63 -6.77 -8.66
C MET A 27 8.81 -7.44 -7.31
N MET A 28 8.27 -6.85 -6.23
CA MET A 28 8.38 -7.42 -4.88
C MET A 28 7.62 -8.74 -4.75
N ALA A 29 6.43 -8.84 -5.36
CA ALA A 29 5.59 -10.04 -5.31
C ALA A 29 6.16 -11.22 -6.12
N ASN A 30 6.90 -10.95 -7.20
CA ASN A 30 7.41 -11.99 -8.11
C ASN A 30 8.92 -12.32 -7.91
N SER A 31 9.69 -11.45 -7.27
CA SER A 31 11.10 -11.71 -6.99
C SER A 31 11.25 -12.70 -5.84
N GLY A 32 11.89 -13.85 -6.09
CA GLY A 32 12.06 -14.92 -5.08
C GLY A 32 12.79 -14.50 -3.81
N ALA A 33 13.55 -13.40 -3.83
CA ALA A 33 14.22 -12.87 -2.63
C ALA A 33 13.29 -12.05 -1.72
N THR A 34 12.22 -11.49 -2.27
CA THR A 34 11.32 -10.56 -1.56
C THR A 34 9.88 -11.06 -1.46
N SER A 35 9.49 -12.01 -2.32
CA SER A 35 8.10 -12.46 -2.43
C SER A 35 7.59 -13.11 -1.15
N GLY A 36 8.39 -13.96 -0.49
CA GLY A 36 8.01 -14.58 0.79
C GLY A 36 7.72 -13.53 1.85
N TRP A 37 8.68 -12.63 2.10
CA TRP A 37 8.51 -11.55 3.08
C TRP A 37 7.32 -10.63 2.75
N TYR A 38 7.12 -10.32 1.47
CA TYR A 38 6.01 -9.46 1.03
C TYR A 38 4.64 -10.09 1.30
N HIS A 39 4.45 -11.37 0.97
CA HIS A 39 3.20 -12.07 1.22
C HIS A 39 2.98 -12.30 2.72
N ASP A 40 4.00 -12.74 3.45
CA ASP A 40 3.91 -12.97 4.89
C ASP A 40 3.51 -11.70 5.64
N PHE A 41 4.09 -10.55 5.26
CA PHE A 41 3.73 -9.26 5.84
C PHE A 41 2.28 -8.87 5.55
N LEU A 42 1.80 -9.05 4.33
CA LEU A 42 0.42 -8.71 3.94
C LEU A 42 -0.62 -9.64 4.56
N GLU A 43 -0.28 -10.91 4.75
CA GLU A 43 -1.14 -11.93 5.34
C GLU A 43 -1.06 -11.97 6.87
N THR A 44 -0.13 -11.23 7.47
CA THR A 44 0.05 -11.20 8.93
C THR A 44 -1.29 -10.90 9.62
N PRO A 45 -1.76 -11.77 10.53
CA PRO A 45 -3.01 -11.53 11.26
C PRO A 45 -2.81 -10.39 12.27
N VAL A 46 -3.61 -9.34 12.14
CA VAL A 46 -3.58 -8.18 13.03
C VAL A 46 -4.91 -8.08 13.76
N GLN A 47 -4.84 -8.27 15.08
CA GLN A 47 -5.99 -8.20 15.96
C GLN A 47 -5.98 -6.91 16.77
N LEU A 48 -7.06 -6.14 16.68
CA LEU A 48 -7.31 -5.00 17.55
C LEU A 48 -8.44 -5.35 18.52
N ARG A 49 -8.21 -5.16 19.81
CA ARG A 49 -9.20 -5.37 20.86
C ARG A 49 -9.43 -4.08 21.63
N VAL A 50 -10.70 -3.67 21.75
CA VAL A 50 -11.12 -2.51 22.54
C VAL A 50 -12.28 -2.96 23.43
N GLY A 51 -11.99 -3.28 24.70
CA GLY A 51 -12.98 -3.87 25.61
C GLY A 51 -13.42 -5.26 25.13
N SER A 52 -14.73 -5.45 24.93
CA SER A 52 -15.32 -6.68 24.40
C SER A 52 -15.32 -6.75 22.86
N LEU A 53 -14.95 -5.66 22.19
CA LEU A 53 -14.93 -5.61 20.73
C LEU A 53 -13.60 -6.19 20.24
N GLU A 54 -13.68 -7.26 19.46
CA GLU A 54 -12.54 -7.91 18.83
C GLU A 54 -12.67 -7.83 17.31
N ILE A 55 -11.68 -7.20 16.67
CA ILE A 55 -11.55 -7.20 15.21
C ILE A 55 -10.26 -7.92 14.87
N ASN A 56 -10.40 -9.06 14.20
CA ASN A 56 -9.27 -9.83 13.67
C ASN A 56 -9.33 -9.77 12.13
N LYS A 57 -8.32 -9.14 11.53
CA LYS A 57 -8.19 -9.03 10.07
C LYS A 57 -6.71 -9.11 9.69
N ASN A 58 -6.43 -9.60 8.49
CA ASN A 58 -5.07 -9.59 7.95
C ASN A 58 -4.60 -8.15 7.71
N MET A 59 -3.28 -7.95 7.71
CA MET A 59 -2.65 -6.65 7.51
C MET A 59 -3.13 -5.96 6.23
N LEU A 60 -3.27 -6.71 5.13
CA LEU A 60 -3.78 -6.19 3.86
C LEU A 60 -5.18 -5.58 3.97
N LEU A 61 -6.07 -6.17 4.78
CA LEU A 61 -7.43 -5.67 4.96
C LEU A 61 -7.45 -4.37 5.77
N TRP A 62 -6.64 -4.28 6.82
CA TRP A 62 -6.45 -3.04 7.57
C TRP A 62 -5.93 -1.90 6.69
N ILE A 63 -4.92 -2.18 5.86
CA ILE A 63 -4.36 -1.20 4.93
C ILE A 63 -5.42 -0.75 3.92
N ASN A 64 -6.15 -1.67 3.29
CA ASN A 64 -7.20 -1.32 2.33
C ASN A 64 -8.32 -0.48 2.96
N ASP A 65 -8.85 -0.90 4.11
CA ASP A 65 -9.93 -0.17 4.79
C ASP A 65 -9.49 1.25 5.16
N ALA A 66 -8.27 1.42 5.70
CA ALA A 66 -7.74 2.72 6.10
C ALA A 66 -7.44 3.63 4.90
N LEU A 67 -6.78 3.11 3.85
CA LEU A 67 -6.44 3.90 2.67
C LEU A 67 -7.71 4.31 1.90
N MET A 68 -8.68 3.42 1.75
CA MET A 68 -9.95 3.73 1.10
C MET A 68 -10.76 4.75 1.91
N ALA A 69 -10.76 4.65 3.25
CA ALA A 69 -11.44 5.64 4.10
C ALA A 69 -10.84 7.05 4.03
N VAL A 70 -9.55 7.19 3.67
CA VAL A 70 -8.90 8.49 3.43
C VAL A 70 -9.13 8.98 1.99
N PHE A 71 -9.21 8.06 1.03
CA PHE A 71 -9.42 8.38 -0.37
C PHE A 71 -10.83 8.90 -0.65
N PHE A 72 -11.85 8.32 0.00
CA PHE A 72 -13.25 8.75 -0.08
C PHE A 72 -13.52 9.96 0.81
#